data_AF-A0A829W5F9-F1
#
_entry.id   AF-A0A829W5F9-F1
#
_cell.length_a   1.000
_cell.length_b   1.000
_cell.length_c   1.000
_cell.angle_alpha   90.00
_cell.angle_beta   90.00
_cell.angle_gamma   90.00
#
_symmetry.space_group_name_H-M   'P 1'
#
loop_
_entity.id
_entity.type
_entity.pdbx_description
1 polymer ?
#
loop_
_entity_poly.entity_id
_entity_poly.type
_entity_poly.pdbx_seq_one_letter_code
_entity_poly.pdbx_strand_id
1 'polypeptide(L)'
;MNKFLLGIIAVVSSVLMCGCSSTNSISVKDEKVLGSEPQYSTLELLEIEEHPHLFDEYSNIEKFYEKVNDSRIAVVDVQECYQMEKKLSYIGEDTKVLYLIKDSTYHKYLGTMKINIFDPELCNDMNLDKAVKTVVAYLPEKFLDYYKKDSSYQFTRDNTSVYTYSVRLKESVSEQIFAPHYYYFRIFYYGDKNIWTIETGFAAYGNHGLEWIDKYAEDWNINLLNYF
;
A
#
# COMPACT_ATOMS: atom_id res chain seq x y z
N MET A 1 -14.91 53.13 -48.54
CA MET A 1 -13.46 53.30 -48.31
C MET A 1 -12.84 51.92 -48.19
N ASN A 2 -11.91 51.62 -49.12
CA ASN A 2 -10.82 50.63 -49.16
C ASN A 2 -10.96 49.32 -48.35
N LYS A 3 -11.08 48.15 -49.01
CA LYS A 3 -10.00 47.28 -49.59
C LYS A 3 -9.25 46.53 -48.47
N PHE A 4 -9.34 45.20 -48.37
CA PHE A 4 -8.55 44.17 -49.09
C PHE A 4 -9.33 42.82 -49.00
N LEU A 5 -9.74 42.10 -50.05
CA LEU A 5 -8.99 41.25 -51.01
C LEU A 5 -7.87 40.40 -50.37
N LEU A 6 -7.59 39.13 -50.70
CA LEU A 6 -8.14 38.01 -51.48
C LEU A 6 -7.02 36.94 -51.38
N GLY A 7 -7.32 35.63 -51.37
CA GLY A 7 -6.24 34.65 -51.58
C GLY A 7 -6.51 33.20 -51.22
N ILE A 8 -7.38 32.52 -51.97
CA ILE A 8 -7.32 31.07 -52.19
C ILE A 8 -6.61 30.87 -53.54
N ILE A 9 -5.67 29.90 -53.69
CA ILE A 9 -5.37 29.00 -54.85
C ILE A 9 -4.22 28.04 -54.40
N ALA A 10 -4.48 26.75 -54.14
CA ALA A 10 -4.30 25.53 -54.97
C ALA A 10 -2.85 24.97 -55.08
N VAL A 11 -2.55 23.79 -54.52
CA VAL A 11 -2.54 22.39 -55.03
C VAL A 11 -1.45 22.05 -56.08
N VAL A 12 -0.84 20.86 -55.90
CA VAL A 12 -0.12 19.97 -56.87
C VAL A 12 1.34 20.38 -57.11
N SER A 13 2.40 19.55 -57.15
CA SER A 13 2.57 18.09 -57.29
C SER A 13 3.98 17.65 -56.84
N SER A 14 4.10 16.34 -56.64
CA SER A 14 5.29 15.50 -56.43
C SER A 14 6.49 15.73 -57.35
N VAL A 15 7.71 15.60 -56.80
CA VAL A 15 8.88 15.03 -57.49
C VAL A 15 9.57 14.04 -56.56
N LEU A 16 9.55 12.76 -56.96
CA LEU A 16 10.50 11.73 -56.54
C LEU A 16 11.78 11.93 -57.37
N MET A 17 12.96 12.00 -56.74
CA MET A 17 14.14 11.25 -57.22
C MET A 17 15.33 11.28 -56.23
N CYS A 18 15.73 10.06 -55.88
CA CYS A 18 17.00 9.49 -55.43
C CYS A 18 18.20 10.40 -55.09
N GLY A 19 18.77 10.14 -53.90
CA GLY A 19 20.18 10.35 -53.59
C GLY A 19 20.61 9.41 -52.46
N CYS A 20 21.46 8.44 -52.77
CA CYS A 20 21.93 7.40 -51.87
C CYS A 20 22.90 7.91 -50.78
N SER A 21 22.77 7.27 -49.62
CA SER A 21 23.82 6.87 -48.66
C SER A 21 24.67 7.93 -47.96
N SER A 22 24.36 8.15 -46.68
CA SER A 22 25.37 8.08 -45.63
C SER A 22 24.80 7.41 -44.38
N THR A 23 25.50 6.37 -43.96
CA THR A 23 25.29 5.57 -42.76
C THR A 23 25.20 6.41 -41.50
N ASN A 24 24.11 6.28 -40.75
CA ASN A 24 24.15 6.28 -39.30
C ASN A 24 23.06 5.35 -38.78
N SER A 25 23.53 4.22 -38.26
CA SER A 25 22.77 3.26 -37.48
C SER A 25 22.21 3.93 -36.22
N ILE A 26 20.91 4.08 -36.15
CA ILE A 26 20.21 4.20 -34.87
C ILE A 26 19.20 3.05 -34.85
N SER A 27 19.61 1.98 -34.19
CA SER A 27 18.70 0.93 -33.73
C SER A 27 17.73 1.57 -32.75
N VAL A 28 16.49 1.80 -33.16
CA VAL A 28 15.39 1.96 -32.21
C VAL A 28 15.13 0.56 -31.67
N LYS A 29 15.85 0.21 -30.60
CA LYS A 29 15.41 -0.86 -29.72
C LYS A 29 14.21 -0.29 -28.98
N ASP A 30 13.03 -0.64 -29.46
CA ASP A 30 11.86 -0.73 -28.60
C ASP A 30 12.17 -1.84 -27.58
N GLU A 31 12.90 -1.50 -26.52
CA GLU A 31 12.86 -2.27 -25.28
C GLU A 31 11.48 -2.04 -24.68
N LYS A 32 10.53 -2.82 -25.20
CA LYS A 32 9.43 -3.30 -24.39
C LYS A 32 10.11 -3.91 -23.18
N VAL A 33 10.08 -3.23 -22.04
CA VAL A 33 10.35 -3.85 -20.74
C VAL A 33 9.31 -4.95 -20.67
N LEU A 34 9.69 -6.17 -21.08
CA LEU A 34 8.93 -7.36 -20.79
C LEU A 34 8.92 -7.41 -19.27
N GLY A 35 7.85 -6.89 -18.67
CA GLY A 35 7.55 -7.23 -17.30
C GLY A 35 7.52 -8.74 -17.26
N SER A 36 8.48 -9.35 -16.55
CA SER A 36 8.41 -10.76 -16.24
C SER A 36 7.05 -11.00 -15.60
N GLU A 37 6.35 -12.06 -16.03
CA GLU A 37 5.13 -12.46 -15.34
C GLU A 37 5.41 -12.57 -13.83
N PRO A 38 4.48 -12.13 -12.97
CA PRO A 38 4.70 -12.18 -11.53
C PRO A 38 4.99 -13.62 -11.11
N GLN A 39 6.08 -13.82 -10.37
CA GLN A 39 6.48 -15.16 -9.91
C GLN A 39 5.48 -15.75 -8.91
N TYR A 40 4.82 -14.87 -8.16
CA TYR A 40 3.87 -15.23 -7.10
C TYR A 40 2.47 -14.72 -7.44
N SER A 41 1.43 -15.42 -7.05
CA SER A 41 0.10 -14.85 -6.92
C SER A 41 0.07 -13.80 -5.80
N THR A 42 -0.99 -12.98 -5.74
CA THR A 42 -1.16 -12.01 -4.65
C THR A 42 -1.24 -12.71 -3.29
N LEU A 43 -1.91 -13.87 -3.21
CA LEU A 43 -1.99 -14.65 -1.99
C LEU A 43 -0.62 -15.18 -1.57
N GLU A 44 0.13 -15.78 -2.49
CA GLU A 44 1.48 -16.29 -2.21
C GLU A 44 2.44 -15.17 -1.76
N LEU A 45 2.29 -13.94 -2.26
CA LEU A 45 3.07 -12.80 -1.77
C LEU A 45 2.77 -12.40 -0.32
N LEU A 46 1.51 -12.55 0.10
CA LEU A 46 1.08 -12.20 1.45
C LEU A 46 1.37 -13.32 2.46
N GLU A 47 1.58 -14.54 1.97
CA GLU A 47 1.82 -15.76 2.78
C GLU A 47 3.25 -16.29 2.62
N ILE A 48 4.21 -15.45 2.19
CA ILE A 48 5.62 -15.83 2.11
C ILE A 48 6.09 -16.28 3.51
N GLU A 49 6.65 -17.49 3.57
CA GLU A 49 7.21 -18.03 4.81
C GLU A 49 8.32 -17.13 5.38
N GLU A 50 8.37 -17.03 6.71
CA GLU A 50 9.37 -16.23 7.45
C GLU A 50 9.45 -14.76 7.01
N HIS A 51 8.35 -14.19 6.50
CA HIS A 51 8.34 -12.78 6.16
C HIS A 51 8.65 -11.91 7.40
N PRO A 52 9.34 -10.77 7.22
CA PRO A 52 9.63 -9.88 8.33
C PRO A 52 8.38 -9.31 8.99
N HIS A 53 8.49 -9.05 10.29
CA HIS A 53 7.43 -8.47 11.11
C HIS A 53 7.65 -6.96 11.33
N LEU A 54 6.59 -6.28 11.74
CA LEU A 54 6.67 -4.91 12.23
C LEU A 54 7.68 -4.81 13.38
N PHE A 55 8.43 -3.72 13.45
CA PHE A 55 9.54 -3.49 14.39
C PHE A 55 10.83 -4.30 14.14
N ASP A 56 10.88 -5.15 13.11
CA ASP A 56 12.15 -5.74 12.68
C ASP A 56 13.09 -4.68 12.08
N GLU A 57 14.41 -4.97 12.09
CA GLU A 57 15.41 -4.08 11.51
C GLU A 57 15.20 -3.88 10.01
N TYR A 58 15.07 -2.63 9.60
CA TYR A 58 14.73 -2.22 8.23
C TYR A 58 15.72 -2.76 7.20
N SER A 59 17.01 -2.81 7.51
CA SER A 59 18.03 -3.34 6.60
C SER A 59 17.90 -4.85 6.35
N ASN A 60 17.30 -5.61 7.27
CA ASN A 60 17.05 -7.04 7.06
C ASN A 60 15.83 -7.24 6.16
N ILE A 61 14.86 -6.34 6.27
CA ILE A 61 13.63 -6.31 5.46
C ILE A 61 13.96 -5.99 4.00
N GLU A 62 14.79 -4.97 3.77
CA GLU A 62 15.29 -4.64 2.43
C GLU A 62 15.94 -5.87 1.79
N LYS A 63 16.90 -6.51 2.48
CA LYS A 63 17.58 -7.72 1.98
C LYS A 63 16.65 -8.90 1.75
N PHE A 64 15.60 -9.05 2.55
CA PHE A 64 14.62 -10.13 2.38
C PHE A 64 13.82 -9.91 1.10
N TYR A 65 13.20 -8.74 0.93
CA TYR A 65 12.33 -8.48 -0.21
C TYR A 65 13.10 -8.21 -1.52
N GLU A 66 14.36 -7.79 -1.46
CA GLU A 66 15.28 -7.82 -2.62
C GLU A 66 15.45 -9.24 -3.19
N LYS A 67 15.46 -10.27 -2.33
CA LYS A 67 15.55 -11.68 -2.78
C LYS A 67 14.22 -12.19 -3.32
N VAL A 68 13.10 -11.76 -2.75
CA VAL A 68 11.76 -12.05 -3.28
C VAL A 68 11.62 -11.45 -4.68
N ASN A 69 12.19 -10.24 -4.89
CA ASN A 69 12.29 -9.57 -6.18
C ASN A 69 10.94 -9.42 -6.91
N ASP A 70 9.89 -9.05 -6.18
CA ASP A 70 8.57 -8.80 -6.75
C ASP A 70 8.27 -7.29 -6.83
N SER A 71 7.99 -6.82 -8.05
CA SER A 71 7.73 -5.40 -8.30
C SER A 71 6.47 -4.86 -7.63
N ARG A 72 5.57 -5.71 -7.12
CA ARG A 72 4.37 -5.29 -6.37
C ARG A 72 4.66 -5.00 -4.90
N ILE A 73 5.90 -5.22 -4.45
CA ILE A 73 6.35 -4.88 -3.10
C ILE A 73 7.10 -3.55 -3.14
N ALA A 74 6.92 -2.73 -2.12
CA ALA A 74 7.61 -1.47 -1.92
C ALA A 74 8.16 -1.40 -0.49
N VAL A 75 9.48 -1.49 -0.35
CA VAL A 75 10.19 -1.23 0.90
C VAL A 75 10.72 0.20 0.82
N VAL A 76 10.06 1.13 1.52
CA VAL A 76 10.21 2.58 1.30
C VAL A 76 10.17 3.37 2.60
N ASP A 77 10.61 4.62 2.57
CA ASP A 77 10.33 5.56 3.65
C ASP A 77 8.95 6.23 3.53
N VAL A 78 8.57 6.99 4.56
CA VAL A 78 7.27 7.70 4.61
C VAL A 78 7.11 8.70 3.47
N GLN A 79 8.19 9.40 3.09
CA GLN A 79 8.14 10.41 2.05
C GLN A 79 7.95 9.76 0.68
N GLU A 80 8.69 8.69 0.39
CA GLU A 80 8.58 7.91 -0.84
C GLU A 80 7.19 7.29 -0.99
N CYS A 81 6.67 6.65 0.07
CA CYS A 81 5.31 6.10 0.08
C CYS A 81 4.28 7.18 -0.26
N TYR A 82 4.34 8.34 0.40
CA TYR A 82 3.45 9.46 0.11
C TYR A 82 3.55 9.95 -1.35
N GLN A 83 4.75 10.03 -1.93
CA GLN A 83 4.90 10.43 -3.34
C GLN A 83 4.34 9.39 -4.32
N MET A 84 4.37 8.11 -3.97
CA MET A 84 3.76 7.05 -4.78
C MET A 84 2.24 7.17 -4.72
N GLU A 85 1.67 7.29 -3.52
CA GLU A 85 0.22 7.38 -3.33
C GLU A 85 -0.39 8.64 -3.95
N LYS A 86 0.33 9.78 -3.88
CA LYS A 86 -0.13 11.05 -4.47
C LYS A 86 -0.32 10.97 -5.99
N LYS A 87 0.33 10.04 -6.67
CA LYS A 87 0.20 9.85 -8.13
C LYS A 87 -1.05 9.04 -8.50
N LEU A 88 -1.68 8.38 -7.53
CA LEU A 88 -2.85 7.55 -7.76
C LEU A 88 -4.10 8.42 -7.79
N SER A 89 -4.98 8.19 -8.77
CA SER A 89 -6.29 8.85 -8.80
C SER A 89 -7.26 8.17 -7.82
N TYR A 90 -7.08 6.87 -7.61
CA TYR A 90 -7.75 6.07 -6.57
C TYR A 90 -6.92 4.83 -6.22
N ILE A 91 -7.20 4.20 -5.08
CA ILE A 91 -6.36 3.11 -4.54
C ILE A 91 -6.21 1.90 -5.47
N GLY A 92 -7.24 1.54 -6.24
CA GLY A 92 -7.17 0.42 -7.20
C GLY A 92 -6.40 0.69 -8.49
N GLU A 93 -5.80 1.86 -8.66
CA GLU A 93 -4.76 2.08 -9.70
C GLU A 93 -3.36 1.71 -9.19
N ASP A 94 -3.23 1.42 -7.89
CA ASP A 94 -1.94 1.06 -7.33
C ASP A 94 -1.47 -0.28 -7.87
N THR A 95 -0.23 -0.31 -8.34
CA THR A 95 0.44 -1.54 -8.75
C THR A 95 1.05 -2.29 -7.56
N LYS A 96 1.10 -1.66 -6.39
CA LYS A 96 1.70 -2.23 -5.19
C LYS A 96 0.67 -2.94 -4.35
N VAL A 97 0.98 -4.19 -4.03
CA VAL A 97 0.22 -5.05 -3.10
C VAL A 97 0.69 -4.80 -1.67
N LEU A 98 2.00 -4.66 -1.44
CA LEU A 98 2.57 -4.55 -0.10
C LEU A 98 3.52 -3.36 -0.02
N TYR A 99 3.25 -2.46 0.92
CA TYR A 99 4.16 -1.42 1.37
C TYR A 99 4.69 -1.76 2.74
N LEU A 100 6.01 -1.67 2.89
CA LEU A 100 6.74 -1.81 4.14
C LEU A 100 7.44 -0.48 4.37
N ILE A 101 6.91 0.29 5.31
CA ILE A 101 7.22 1.70 5.46
C ILE A 101 8.07 1.89 6.71
N LYS A 102 9.28 2.41 6.48
CA LYS A 102 10.25 2.73 7.52
C LYS A 102 9.67 3.62 8.61
N ASP A 103 10.04 3.35 9.86
CA ASP A 103 9.63 4.20 10.98
C ASP A 103 10.24 5.61 10.85
N SER A 104 9.40 6.64 10.97
CA SER A 104 9.80 8.05 10.85
C SER A 104 10.57 8.58 12.06
N THR A 105 10.45 7.93 13.22
CA THR A 105 11.07 8.32 14.49
C THR A 105 12.29 7.45 14.78
N TYR A 106 12.17 6.14 14.56
CA TYR A 106 13.20 5.14 14.76
C TYR A 106 13.61 4.52 13.43
N HIS A 107 14.29 5.29 12.59
CA HIS A 107 14.76 4.96 11.25
C HIS A 107 15.57 3.66 11.09
N LYS A 108 15.79 2.89 12.16
CA LYS A 108 16.39 1.56 12.10
C LYS A 108 15.36 0.45 11.86
N TYR A 109 14.07 0.69 12.10
CA TYR A 109 13.05 -0.36 12.12
C TYR A 109 11.94 -0.11 11.09
N LEU A 110 11.23 -1.19 10.74
CA LEU A 110 9.96 -1.10 10.05
C LEU A 110 8.90 -0.56 11.00
N GLY A 111 8.23 0.51 10.57
CA GLY A 111 7.25 1.17 11.40
C GLY A 111 5.83 0.75 11.10
N THR A 112 5.47 0.80 9.83
CA THR A 112 4.10 0.55 9.37
C THR A 112 4.09 -0.29 8.10
N MET A 113 2.95 -0.89 7.84
CA MET A 113 2.69 -1.62 6.61
C MET A 113 1.38 -1.17 6.01
N LYS A 114 1.25 -1.35 4.69
CA LYS A 114 -0.02 -1.25 3.99
C LYS A 114 -0.13 -2.39 2.98
N ILE A 115 -1.23 -3.12 3.03
CA ILE A 115 -1.56 -4.16 2.06
C ILE A 115 -2.76 -3.68 1.27
N ASN A 116 -2.66 -3.71 -0.05
CA ASN A 116 -3.79 -3.49 -0.93
C ASN A 116 -4.10 -4.75 -1.72
N ILE A 117 -5.35 -5.18 -1.68
CA ILE A 117 -5.84 -6.39 -2.33
C ILE A 117 -6.83 -5.96 -3.41
N PHE A 118 -6.40 -6.15 -4.66
CA PHE A 118 -7.16 -5.80 -5.86
C PHE A 118 -7.48 -7.03 -6.72
N ASP A 119 -6.87 -8.18 -6.42
CA ASP A 119 -7.09 -9.41 -7.15
C ASP A 119 -8.55 -9.85 -7.00
N PRO A 120 -9.33 -9.96 -8.08
CA PRO A 120 -10.77 -10.20 -7.98
C PRO A 120 -11.13 -11.52 -7.28
N GLU A 121 -10.34 -12.58 -7.49
CA GLU A 121 -10.59 -13.89 -6.87
C GLU A 121 -10.37 -13.79 -5.36
N LEU A 122 -9.24 -13.23 -4.95
CA LEU A 122 -8.92 -13.01 -3.54
C LEU A 122 -9.90 -12.03 -2.88
N CYS A 123 -10.29 -10.95 -3.55
CA CYS A 123 -11.27 -9.99 -3.01
C CYS A 123 -12.65 -10.61 -2.77
N ASN A 124 -13.11 -11.50 -3.66
CA ASN A 124 -14.38 -12.20 -3.51
C ASN A 124 -14.36 -13.22 -2.37
N ASP A 125 -13.19 -13.83 -2.11
CA ASP A 125 -12.99 -14.78 -1.02
C ASP A 125 -12.66 -14.09 0.32
N MET A 126 -12.23 -12.83 0.28
CA MET A 126 -11.85 -12.05 1.46
C MET A 126 -13.04 -11.74 2.35
N ASN A 127 -12.79 -11.78 3.65
CA ASN A 127 -13.71 -11.33 4.68
C ASN A 127 -12.91 -10.74 5.85
N LEU A 128 -13.62 -10.21 6.83
CA LEU A 128 -12.98 -9.54 7.96
C LEU A 128 -12.05 -10.46 8.77
N ASP A 129 -12.43 -11.74 8.97
CA ASP A 129 -11.61 -12.71 9.70
C ASP A 129 -10.28 -12.97 8.97
N LYS A 130 -10.32 -13.14 7.64
CA LYS A 130 -9.14 -13.31 6.81
C LYS A 130 -8.25 -12.06 6.82
N ALA A 131 -8.85 -10.87 6.69
CA ALA A 131 -8.09 -9.62 6.75
C ALA A 131 -7.40 -9.42 8.11
N VAL A 132 -8.04 -9.84 9.22
CA VAL A 132 -7.41 -9.84 10.54
C VAL A 132 -6.26 -10.85 10.60
N LYS A 133 -6.43 -12.07 10.09
CA LYS A 133 -5.34 -13.05 10.02
C LYS A 133 -4.16 -12.51 9.24
N THR A 134 -4.41 -11.86 8.10
CA THR A 134 -3.38 -11.23 7.29
C THR A 134 -2.61 -10.18 8.08
N VAL A 135 -3.26 -9.24 8.78
CA VAL A 135 -2.50 -8.24 9.54
C VAL A 135 -1.75 -8.83 10.73
N VAL A 136 -2.33 -9.83 11.41
CA VAL A 136 -1.70 -10.47 12.58
C VAL A 136 -0.43 -11.22 12.19
N ALA A 137 -0.39 -11.83 10.99
CA ALA A 137 0.83 -12.47 10.48
C ALA A 137 2.03 -11.52 10.39
N TYR A 138 1.81 -10.21 10.21
CA TYR A 138 2.88 -9.19 10.16
C TYR A 138 3.17 -8.53 11.51
N LEU A 139 2.43 -8.86 12.56
CA LEU A 139 2.74 -8.40 13.91
C LEU A 139 3.82 -9.31 14.55
N PRO A 140 4.69 -8.78 15.43
CA PRO A 140 5.58 -9.62 16.21
C PRO A 140 4.82 -10.71 16.98
N GLU A 141 5.39 -11.92 17.10
CA GLU A 141 4.78 -13.03 17.85
C GLU A 141 4.36 -12.63 19.28
N LYS A 142 5.15 -11.75 19.93
CA LYS A 142 4.91 -11.26 21.30
C LYS A 142 4.18 -9.93 21.35
N PHE A 143 3.51 -9.52 20.27
CA PHE A 143 2.85 -8.22 20.19
C PHE A 143 1.89 -7.96 21.37
N LEU A 144 1.09 -8.95 21.74
CA LEU A 144 0.15 -8.86 22.85
C LEU A 144 0.79 -8.97 24.24
N ASP A 145 2.07 -9.33 24.34
CA ASP A 145 2.82 -9.21 25.60
C ASP A 145 3.10 -7.74 25.92
N TYR A 146 3.41 -6.95 24.88
CA TYR A 146 3.77 -5.54 25.01
C TYR A 146 2.56 -4.61 25.02
N TYR A 147 1.53 -4.93 24.25
CA TYR A 147 0.38 -4.06 24.03
C TYR A 147 -0.88 -4.55 24.74
N LYS A 148 -1.69 -3.61 25.21
CA LYS A 148 -3.07 -3.85 25.66
C LYS A 148 -4.05 -3.18 24.69
N LYS A 149 -5.20 -3.82 24.45
CA LYS A 149 -6.31 -3.21 23.71
C LYS A 149 -6.67 -1.87 24.34
N ASP A 150 -6.81 -0.87 23.49
CA ASP A 150 -7.22 0.47 23.90
C ASP A 150 -8.63 0.80 23.38
N SER A 151 -8.89 0.57 22.09
CA SER A 151 -10.22 0.72 21.48
C SER A 151 -10.37 -0.21 20.28
N SER A 152 -11.62 -0.53 19.93
CA SER A 152 -11.92 -1.15 18.65
C SER A 152 -13.33 -0.82 18.20
N TYR A 153 -13.44 -0.29 16.98
CA TYR A 153 -14.68 0.24 16.45
C TYR A 153 -14.73 0.10 14.94
N GLN A 154 -15.93 0.23 14.41
CA GLN A 154 -16.22 0.21 12.99
C GLN A 154 -17.14 1.36 12.60
N PHE A 155 -17.07 1.78 11.35
CA PHE A 155 -18.07 2.67 10.75
C PHE A 155 -18.12 2.45 9.25
N THR A 156 -19.24 2.80 8.62
CA THR A 156 -19.38 2.78 7.17
C THR A 156 -19.77 4.16 6.67
N ARG A 157 -19.08 4.63 5.64
CA ARG A 157 -19.37 5.90 4.98
C ARG A 157 -19.06 5.78 3.50
N ASP A 158 -19.94 6.29 2.65
CA ASP A 158 -19.72 6.36 1.20
C ASP A 158 -19.31 4.99 0.60
N ASN A 159 -20.08 3.95 0.96
CA ASN A 159 -19.85 2.53 0.64
C ASN A 159 -18.45 1.99 1.00
N THR A 160 -17.78 2.63 1.95
CA THR A 160 -16.51 2.18 2.51
C THR A 160 -16.70 1.84 3.99
N SER A 161 -16.50 0.57 4.33
CA SER A 161 -16.49 0.12 5.72
C SER A 161 -15.06 0.18 6.26
N VAL A 162 -14.89 0.73 7.46
CA VAL A 162 -13.60 0.87 8.14
C VAL A 162 -13.69 0.18 9.48
N TYR A 163 -12.75 -0.71 9.76
CA TYR A 163 -12.62 -1.44 11.02
C TYR A 163 -11.28 -1.07 11.64
N THR A 164 -11.30 -0.57 12.88
CA THR A 164 -10.11 -0.10 13.56
C THR A 164 -9.89 -0.89 14.85
N TYR A 165 -8.66 -1.35 15.06
CA TYR A 165 -8.22 -1.90 16.33
C TYR A 165 -6.99 -1.14 16.80
N SER A 166 -7.08 -0.48 17.94
CA SER A 166 -6.00 0.29 18.52
C SER A 166 -5.53 -0.29 19.85
N VAL A 167 -4.24 -0.16 20.09
CA VAL A 167 -3.55 -0.62 21.29
C VAL A 167 -2.65 0.46 21.85
N ARG A 168 -2.27 0.28 23.11
CA ARG A 168 -1.24 1.06 23.77
C ARG A 168 -0.29 0.16 24.56
N LEU A 169 0.95 0.60 24.73
CA LEU A 169 1.94 -0.14 25.52
C LEU A 169 1.43 -0.36 26.94
N LYS A 170 1.71 -1.54 27.50
CA LYS A 170 1.48 -1.83 28.91
C LYS A 170 2.53 -1.09 29.75
N GLU A 171 2.12 -0.61 30.92
CA GLU A 171 2.97 0.10 31.87
C GLU A 171 4.15 -0.74 32.41
N SER A 172 4.04 -2.07 32.32
CA SER A 172 5.06 -3.02 32.79
C SER A 172 6.18 -3.28 31.79
N VAL A 173 6.12 -2.71 30.58
CA VAL A 173 7.13 -2.90 29.55
C VAL A 173 8.31 -1.96 29.83
N SER A 174 9.50 -2.50 30.02
CA SER A 174 10.70 -1.69 30.28
C SER A 174 11.07 -0.84 29.05
N GLU A 175 11.71 0.30 29.30
CA GLU A 175 12.06 1.35 28.32
C GLU A 175 12.96 0.90 27.14
N GLN A 176 13.35 -0.37 27.06
CA GLN A 176 14.25 -0.90 26.01
C GLN A 176 13.53 -1.44 24.77
N ILE A 177 12.20 -1.35 24.68
CA ILE A 177 11.47 -1.76 23.48
C ILE A 177 11.33 -0.57 22.53
N PHE A 178 11.84 -0.73 21.31
CA PHE A 178 11.65 0.22 20.20
C PHE A 178 10.24 0.08 19.61
N ALA A 179 9.24 0.22 20.46
CA ALA A 179 7.83 0.14 20.10
C ALA A 179 7.16 1.49 20.39
N PRO A 180 6.33 1.99 19.46
CA PRO A 180 5.57 3.22 19.65
C PRO A 180 4.59 3.09 20.83
N HIS A 181 4.31 4.19 21.53
CA HIS A 181 3.39 4.12 22.68
C HIS A 181 1.96 3.72 22.28
N TYR A 182 1.51 4.17 21.12
CA TYR A 182 0.23 3.80 20.50
C TYR A 182 0.48 3.10 19.18
N TYR A 183 -0.32 2.07 18.91
CA TYR A 183 -0.34 1.39 17.63
C TYR A 183 -1.76 1.06 17.23
N TYR A 184 -2.02 0.94 15.93
CA TYR A 184 -3.29 0.45 15.44
C TYR A 184 -3.09 -0.31 14.14
N PHE A 185 -4.11 -1.11 13.81
CA PHE A 185 -4.36 -1.46 12.41
C PHE A 185 -5.78 -1.07 12.01
N ARG A 186 -5.95 -0.82 10.72
CA ARG A 186 -7.21 -0.52 10.07
C ARG A 186 -7.43 -1.40 8.86
N ILE A 187 -8.67 -1.84 8.69
CA ILE A 187 -9.12 -2.60 7.53
C ILE A 187 -10.19 -1.76 6.84
N PHE A 188 -9.99 -1.49 5.56
CA PHE A 188 -10.91 -0.80 4.68
C PHE A 188 -11.49 -1.80 3.70
N TYR A 189 -12.81 -1.79 3.58
CA TYR A 189 -13.51 -2.48 2.49
C TYR A 189 -14.24 -1.44 1.65
N TYR A 190 -13.82 -1.30 0.39
CA TYR A 190 -14.44 -0.40 -0.58
C TYR A 190 -15.50 -1.17 -1.38
N GLY A 191 -16.75 -1.14 -0.92
CA GLY A 191 -17.84 -1.96 -1.45
C GLY A 191 -18.12 -1.75 -2.94
N ASP A 192 -18.03 -0.52 -3.44
CA ASP A 192 -18.30 -0.20 -4.85
C ASP A 192 -17.33 -0.87 -5.83
N LYS A 193 -16.10 -1.13 -5.36
CA LYS A 193 -15.01 -1.66 -6.17
C LYS A 193 -14.63 -3.09 -5.79
N ASN A 194 -15.19 -3.60 -4.69
CA ASN A 194 -14.79 -4.86 -4.07
C ASN A 194 -13.26 -4.93 -3.85
N ILE A 195 -12.71 -3.93 -3.15
CA ILE A 195 -11.28 -3.82 -2.86
C ILE A 195 -11.09 -3.81 -1.34
N TRP A 196 -10.00 -4.43 -0.88
CA TRP A 196 -9.62 -4.43 0.52
C TRP A 196 -8.26 -3.73 0.70
N THR A 197 -8.15 -2.92 1.75
CA THR A 197 -6.88 -2.36 2.20
C THR A 197 -6.71 -2.62 3.68
N ILE A 198 -5.51 -3.01 4.08
CA ILE A 198 -5.09 -3.16 5.47
C ILE A 198 -3.95 -2.18 5.69
N GLU A 199 -3.93 -1.45 6.78
CA GLU A 199 -2.80 -0.60 7.13
C GLU A 199 -2.54 -0.59 8.63
N THR A 200 -1.33 -0.24 9.02
CA THR A 200 -0.95 -0.03 10.42
C THR A 200 -0.42 1.38 10.66
N GLY A 201 -0.41 1.83 11.91
CA GLY A 201 0.06 3.18 12.22
C GLY A 201 0.18 3.51 13.70
N PHE A 202 0.68 4.72 13.96
CA PHE A 202 1.07 5.22 15.29
C PHE A 202 0.13 6.32 15.79
N ALA A 203 -1.10 5.97 16.13
CA ALA A 203 -2.04 6.94 16.67
C ALA A 203 -2.89 6.35 17.77
N ALA A 204 -3.13 7.15 18.82
CA ALA A 204 -4.17 6.85 19.79
C ALA A 204 -5.50 6.69 19.06
N TYR A 205 -6.25 5.66 19.44
CA TYR A 205 -7.60 5.39 18.94
C TYR A 205 -7.72 5.30 17.40
N GLY A 206 -6.62 5.05 16.68
CA GLY A 206 -6.63 4.93 15.22
C GLY A 206 -7.03 6.21 14.47
N ASN A 207 -6.57 7.37 14.95
CA ASN A 207 -6.78 8.72 14.36
C ASN A 207 -8.19 9.30 14.50
N HIS A 208 -9.06 8.73 15.33
CA HIS A 208 -10.32 9.37 15.72
C HIS A 208 -10.36 9.65 17.22
N GLY A 209 -10.79 10.85 17.62
CA GLY A 209 -10.99 11.16 19.04
C GLY A 209 -12.17 10.40 19.64
N LEU A 210 -12.16 10.18 20.96
CA LEU A 210 -13.22 9.43 21.67
C LEU A 210 -14.62 10.01 21.41
N GLU A 211 -14.78 11.34 21.46
CA GLU A 211 -16.06 11.99 21.17
C GLU A 211 -16.61 11.68 19.77
N TRP A 212 -15.69 11.50 18.79
CA TRP A 212 -16.09 11.12 17.44
C TRP A 212 -16.52 9.66 17.39
N ILE A 213 -15.74 8.78 18.03
CA ILE A 213 -16.02 7.34 18.08
C ILE A 213 -17.40 7.09 18.72
N ASP A 214 -17.64 7.67 19.89
CA ASP A 214 -18.89 7.51 20.65
C ASP A 214 -20.13 7.97 19.86
N LYS A 215 -19.94 8.88 18.91
CA LYS A 215 -21.04 9.49 18.15
C LYS A 215 -21.27 8.84 16.78
N TYR A 216 -20.22 8.37 16.11
CA TYR A 216 -20.27 8.01 14.69
C TYR A 216 -19.84 6.57 14.40
N ALA A 217 -19.34 5.84 15.39
CA ALA A 217 -18.87 4.48 15.22
C ALA A 217 -19.67 3.50 16.08
N GLU A 218 -19.59 2.22 15.70
CA GLU A 218 -20.10 1.10 16.46
C GLU A 218 -18.92 0.31 17.03
N ASP A 219 -19.14 -0.37 18.16
CA ASP A 219 -18.13 -1.27 18.72
C ASP A 219 -17.83 -2.41 17.74
N TRP A 220 -16.55 -2.63 17.48
CA TRP A 220 -16.09 -3.82 16.77
C TRP A 220 -15.61 -4.85 17.80
N ASN A 221 -16.42 -5.89 17.99
CA ASN A 221 -16.16 -6.93 18.99
C ASN A 221 -15.14 -7.96 18.49
N ILE A 222 -13.90 -7.53 18.37
CA ILE A 222 -12.74 -8.38 18.06
C ILE A 222 -11.92 -8.67 19.33
N ASN A 223 -11.45 -9.92 19.41
CA ASN A 223 -10.45 -10.37 20.37
C ASN A 223 -9.23 -10.91 19.60
N LEU A 224 -8.14 -10.14 19.59
CA LEU A 224 -6.92 -10.54 18.91
C LEU A 224 -6.27 -11.80 19.48
N LEU A 225 -6.53 -12.17 20.73
CA LEU A 225 -5.99 -13.41 21.31
C LEU A 225 -6.43 -14.66 20.53
N ASN A 226 -7.48 -14.57 19.71
CA ASN A 226 -7.93 -15.68 18.87
C ASN A 226 -7.06 -15.90 17.61
N TYR A 227 -6.09 -15.02 17.37
CA TYR A 227 -5.26 -14.99 16.15
C TYR A 227 -3.76 -15.17 16.43
N PHE A 228 -3.36 -15.24 17.70
CA PHE A 228 -1.99 -15.51 18.16
C PHE A 228 -1.88 -16.93 18.74
#